data_AF-A0A6I3CR26-F1
#
_entry.id   AF-A0A6I3CR26-F1
#
_cell.length_a   1.000
_cell.length_b   1.000
_cell.length_c   1.000
_cell.angle_alpha   90.00
_cell.angle_beta   90.00
_cell.angle_gamma   90.00
#
_symmetry.space_group_name_H-M   'P 1'
#
loop_
_entity.id
_entity.type
_entity.pdbx_description
1 polymer ?
#
loop_
_entity_poly.entity_id
_entity_poly.type
_entity_poly.pdbx_seq_one_letter_code
_entity_poly.pdbx_strand_id
1 'polypeptide(L)'
;MKPLGGHPYISAVPKSESAVHLTYLEALQDLNGIGPNQFFKNKSAYMKKAFPTDQVDAIYHWLNVTPAGANLSQALVQVDSYGGEINKRSSTATAVPQRSSIMKLQYQTYWNNDSVPGNRNAAPYLAQAETQLTWLNDLYRAVYAQYGGTPNPANDTTGTVGGCYYNYADSQLGTHAHGDADKALWLYFLDNLRNNPRNLVSVKKHWDPQNYFHHAQSIPVK
;
A
#
# COMPACT_ATOMS: atom_id res chain seq x y z
N MET A 1 15.35 34.04 27.02
CA MET A 1 15.52 34.07 25.54
C MET A 1 15.14 32.70 25.00
N LYS A 2 14.22 32.63 24.04
CA LYS A 2 13.88 31.38 23.33
C LYS A 2 15.05 30.99 22.42
N PRO A 3 15.44 29.71 22.27
CA PRO A 3 16.38 29.33 21.23
C PRO A 3 15.65 29.38 19.88
N LEU A 4 16.15 30.23 18.98
CA LEU A 4 15.84 30.21 17.55
C LEU A 4 16.38 28.90 16.98
N GLY A 5 15.51 27.91 16.73
CA GLY A 5 15.82 26.74 15.94
C GLY A 5 15.94 27.13 14.46
N GLY A 6 17.14 27.53 14.05
CA GLY A 6 17.52 27.65 12.63
C GLY A 6 18.45 26.50 12.27
N HIS A 7 18.14 25.77 11.20
CA HIS A 7 19.08 24.83 10.59
C HIS A 7 20.34 25.58 10.14
N PRO A 8 21.56 25.07 10.40
CA PRO A 8 22.76 25.68 9.85
C PRO A 8 22.73 25.59 8.32
N TYR A 9 22.81 26.74 7.65
CA TYR A 9 23.00 26.81 6.20
C TYR A 9 24.46 26.43 5.89
N ILE A 10 24.69 25.16 5.57
CA ILE A 10 25.98 24.68 5.08
C ILE A 10 26.00 24.94 3.56
N SER A 11 26.58 26.05 3.13
CA SER A 11 26.91 26.25 1.72
C SER A 11 28.24 25.55 1.40
N ALA A 12 28.18 24.27 1.08
CA ALA A 12 29.22 23.64 0.29
C ALA A 12 28.76 23.66 -1.18
N VAL A 13 29.43 24.45 -2.01
CA VAL A 13 29.24 24.45 -3.46
C VAL A 13 29.58 23.04 -3.97
N PRO A 14 28.69 22.34 -4.70
CA PRO A 14 29.02 21.02 -5.22
C PRO A 14 30.21 21.12 -6.17
N LYS A 15 31.25 20.31 -5.89
CA LYS A 15 32.35 20.05 -6.82
C LYS A 15 31.77 19.25 -8.01
N SER A 16 31.86 19.84 -9.19
CA SER A 16 31.35 19.39 -10.51
C SER A 16 29.85 19.59 -10.75
N GLU A 17 29.53 20.46 -11.70
CA GLU A 17 28.26 20.44 -12.41
C GLU A 17 28.39 19.39 -13.53
N SER A 18 27.71 18.25 -13.37
CA SER A 18 27.53 17.29 -14.46
C SER A 18 26.17 17.54 -15.09
N ALA A 19 26.14 17.87 -16.39
CA ALA A 19 24.91 17.86 -17.15
C ALA A 19 24.50 16.39 -17.40
N VAL A 20 23.34 15.98 -16.90
CA VAL A 20 22.74 14.67 -17.18
C VAL A 20 21.58 14.88 -18.13
N HIS A 21 21.58 14.18 -19.28
CA HIS A 21 20.42 14.14 -20.15
C HIS A 21 19.45 13.08 -19.63
N LEU A 22 18.27 13.53 -19.21
CA LEU A 22 17.15 12.68 -18.83
C LEU A 22 15.98 12.94 -19.77
N THR A 23 15.23 11.89 -20.11
CA THR A 23 13.89 12.06 -20.67
C THR A 23 12.97 12.72 -19.64
N TYR A 24 11.85 13.29 -20.08
CA TYR A 24 10.86 13.86 -19.15
C TYR A 24 10.39 12.86 -18.09
N LEU A 25 10.24 11.59 -18.47
CA LEU A 25 9.84 10.52 -17.55
C LEU A 25 10.92 10.23 -16.50
N GLU A 26 12.17 10.09 -16.93
CA GLU A 26 13.31 9.87 -16.02
C GLU A 26 13.49 11.06 -15.07
N ALA A 27 13.38 12.29 -15.57
CA ALA A 27 13.46 13.49 -14.74
C ALA A 27 12.36 13.54 -13.68
N LEU A 28 11.11 13.19 -14.02
CA LEU A 28 10.03 13.10 -13.04
C LEU A 28 10.27 12.02 -11.98
N GLN A 29 10.90 10.92 -12.37
CA GLN A 29 11.20 9.82 -11.45
C GLN A 29 12.36 10.19 -10.53
N ASP A 30 13.47 10.70 -11.07
CA ASP A 30 14.70 10.98 -10.33
C ASP A 30 14.61 12.25 -9.46
N LEU A 31 13.78 13.24 -9.84
CA LEU A 31 13.70 14.54 -9.16
C LEU A 31 12.45 14.68 -8.27
N ASN A 32 11.83 13.58 -7.87
CA ASN A 32 10.57 13.58 -7.13
C ASN A 32 10.69 14.09 -5.66
N GLY A 33 11.91 14.27 -5.15
CA GLY A 33 12.18 14.77 -3.79
C GLY A 33 11.94 13.77 -2.67
N ILE A 34 11.66 12.49 -2.99
CA ILE A 34 11.29 11.42 -2.04
C ILE A 34 12.49 10.49 -1.74
N GLY A 35 13.57 10.59 -2.51
CA GLY A 35 14.79 9.79 -2.35
C GLY A 35 15.22 9.16 -3.67
N PRO A 36 16.23 8.27 -3.66
CA PRO A 36 16.61 7.55 -4.86
C PRO A 36 15.45 6.69 -5.36
N ASN A 37 15.35 6.50 -6.68
CA ASN A 37 14.40 5.55 -7.24
C ASN A 37 14.69 4.15 -6.69
N GLN A 38 13.64 3.45 -6.25
CA GLN A 38 13.72 2.12 -5.67
C GLN A 38 12.57 1.26 -6.18
N PHE A 39 12.80 -0.05 -6.29
CA PHE A 39 11.71 -0.98 -6.38
C PHE A 39 11.09 -1.16 -5.01
N PHE A 40 9.76 -1.21 -4.99
CA PHE A 40 9.04 -1.41 -3.76
C PHE A 40 7.78 -2.22 -3.99
N LYS A 41 7.33 -2.85 -2.91
CA LYS A 41 5.98 -3.39 -2.79
C LYS A 41 5.41 -2.95 -1.45
N ASN A 42 4.16 -2.50 -1.48
CA ASN A 42 3.39 -2.25 -0.27
C ASN A 42 2.07 -3.03 -0.25
N LYS A 43 1.54 -3.15 0.97
CA LYS A 43 0.18 -3.61 1.31
C LYS A 43 -0.34 -2.75 2.45
N SER A 44 -1.65 -2.72 2.64
CA SER A 44 -2.25 -1.87 3.68
C SER A 44 -3.29 -2.60 4.53
N ALA A 45 -3.60 -2.01 5.67
CA ALA A 45 -4.76 -2.39 6.47
C ALA A 45 -5.26 -1.22 7.30
N TYR A 46 -6.55 -1.24 7.62
CA TYR A 46 -7.15 -0.43 8.65
C TYR A 46 -7.38 -1.29 9.90
N MET A 47 -7.04 -0.76 11.08
CA MET A 47 -7.33 -1.42 12.36
C MET A 47 -8.22 -0.54 13.23
N LYS A 48 -9.24 -1.16 13.82
CA LYS A 48 -10.23 -0.56 14.72
C LYS A 48 -9.88 -0.78 16.19
N LYS A 49 -8.98 -1.71 16.48
CA LYS A 49 -8.48 -2.06 17.81
C LYS A 49 -6.97 -2.20 17.78
N ALA A 50 -6.35 -2.34 18.96
CA ALA A 50 -4.95 -2.73 19.06
C ALA A 50 -4.69 -4.09 18.39
N PHE A 51 -3.43 -4.37 18.05
CA PHE A 51 -3.02 -5.67 17.53
C PHE A 51 -3.40 -6.78 18.52
N PRO A 52 -4.17 -7.78 18.09
CA PRO A 52 -4.32 -9.01 18.86
C PRO A 52 -2.97 -9.75 18.97
N THR A 53 -2.81 -10.58 20.00
CA THR A 53 -1.53 -11.23 20.33
C THR A 53 -0.95 -12.03 19.16
N ASP A 54 -1.78 -12.76 18.42
CA ASP A 54 -1.35 -13.56 17.27
C ASP A 54 -0.78 -12.69 16.13
N GLN A 55 -1.32 -11.48 15.93
CA GLN A 55 -0.75 -10.52 14.99
C GLN A 55 0.60 -9.98 15.45
N VAL A 56 0.73 -9.68 16.75
CA VAL A 56 2.00 -9.24 17.34
C VAL A 56 3.06 -10.32 17.16
N ASP A 57 2.73 -11.58 17.45
CA ASP A 57 3.63 -12.72 17.30
C ASP A 57 4.03 -12.94 15.84
N ALA A 58 3.09 -12.85 14.91
CA ALA A 58 3.37 -12.96 13.49
C ALA A 58 4.29 -11.83 12.99
N ILE A 59 4.00 -10.57 13.35
CA ILE A 59 4.84 -9.42 12.98
C ILE A 59 6.25 -9.60 13.57
N TYR A 60 6.35 -9.94 14.86
CA TYR A 60 7.63 -10.16 15.53
C TYR A 60 8.44 -11.26 14.85
N HIS A 61 7.83 -12.41 14.57
CA HIS A 61 8.49 -13.53 13.90
C HIS A 61 9.04 -13.12 12.53
N TRP A 62 8.20 -12.56 11.66
CA TRP A 62 8.56 -12.27 10.27
C TRP A 62 9.54 -11.09 10.13
N LEU A 63 9.57 -10.17 11.09
CA LEU A 63 10.61 -9.12 11.15
C LEU A 63 11.94 -9.63 11.72
N ASN A 64 11.97 -10.79 12.38
CA ASN A 64 13.19 -11.41 12.92
C ASN A 64 13.70 -12.58 12.07
N VAL A 65 12.95 -13.03 11.06
CA VAL A 65 13.36 -14.10 10.15
C VAL A 65 13.66 -13.52 8.77
N THR A 66 14.93 -13.64 8.37
CA THR A 66 15.39 -13.28 7.02
C THR A 66 15.64 -14.55 6.22
N PRO A 67 14.93 -14.79 5.11
CA PRO A 67 15.21 -15.91 4.21
C PRO A 67 16.66 -15.87 3.71
N ALA A 68 17.27 -17.03 3.49
CA ALA A 68 18.63 -17.12 3.00
C ALA A 68 18.78 -16.37 1.66
N GLY A 69 19.75 -15.46 1.59
CA GLY A 69 20.01 -14.63 0.41
C GLY A 69 19.08 -13.43 0.22
N ALA A 70 18.09 -13.22 1.10
CA ALA A 70 17.24 -12.03 1.07
C ALA A 70 17.93 -10.84 1.76
N ASN A 71 17.81 -9.65 1.17
CA ASN A 71 18.13 -8.39 1.84
C ASN A 71 16.83 -7.68 2.21
N LEU A 72 16.44 -7.77 3.48
CA LEU A 72 15.23 -7.16 4.03
C LEU A 72 15.53 -5.95 4.93
N SER A 73 16.74 -5.35 4.79
CA SER A 73 17.16 -4.23 5.63
C SER A 73 16.28 -2.98 5.50
N GLN A 74 15.50 -2.88 4.42
CA GLN A 74 14.54 -1.82 4.17
C GLN A 74 13.08 -2.32 4.20
N ALA A 75 12.84 -3.48 4.80
CA ALA A 75 11.48 -3.97 5.05
C ALA A 75 10.96 -3.41 6.37
N LEU A 76 9.68 -3.00 6.40
CA LEU A 76 9.06 -2.43 7.59
C LEU A 76 7.55 -2.63 7.64
N VAL A 77 7.02 -2.60 8.86
CA VAL A 77 5.59 -2.43 9.14
C VAL A 77 5.41 -1.04 9.73
N GLN A 78 4.84 -0.13 8.95
CA GLN A 78 4.53 1.23 9.36
C GLN A 78 3.17 1.27 10.05
N VAL A 79 3.10 1.91 11.21
CA VAL A 79 1.88 2.08 12.00
C VAL A 79 1.57 3.57 12.10
N ASP A 80 0.65 4.04 11.27
CA ASP A 80 0.22 5.44 11.26
C ASP A 80 -1.00 5.62 12.17
N SER A 81 -0.96 6.64 13.04
CA SER A 81 -2.14 7.05 13.79
C SER A 81 -3.28 7.44 12.85
N TYR A 82 -4.51 7.04 13.16
CA TYR A 82 -5.69 7.34 12.36
C TYR A 82 -6.90 7.65 13.26
N GLY A 83 -8.01 8.03 12.65
CA GLY A 83 -9.27 8.29 13.35
C GLY A 83 -9.45 9.76 13.72
N GLY A 84 -9.81 10.03 14.97
CA GLY A 84 -10.12 11.40 15.42
C GLY A 84 -11.23 12.04 14.59
N GLU A 85 -10.98 13.25 14.07
CA GLU A 85 -11.94 13.99 13.24
C GLU A 85 -12.37 13.21 11.99
N ILE A 86 -11.51 12.34 11.46
CA ILE A 86 -11.83 11.49 10.30
C ILE A 86 -13.03 10.59 10.61
N ASN A 87 -13.13 10.08 11.84
CA ASN A 87 -14.18 9.14 12.26
C ASN A 87 -15.52 9.82 12.56
N LYS A 88 -15.57 11.16 12.66
CA LYS A 88 -16.82 11.87 12.92
C LYS A 88 -17.77 11.92 11.72
N ARG A 89 -17.26 11.67 10.50
CA ARG A 89 -18.08 11.63 9.29
C ARG A 89 -18.68 10.24 9.10
N SER A 90 -19.94 10.19 8.63
CA SER A 90 -20.59 8.92 8.24
C SER A 90 -19.73 8.15 7.22
N SER A 91 -19.72 6.82 7.31
CA SER A 91 -19.07 5.93 6.34
C SER A 91 -19.60 6.11 4.92
N THR A 92 -20.81 6.61 4.77
CA THR A 92 -21.48 6.85 3.49
C THR A 92 -21.33 8.29 2.98
N ALA A 93 -20.75 9.19 3.76
CA ALA A 93 -20.61 10.61 3.37
C ALA A 93 -19.55 10.84 2.28
N THR A 94 -18.64 9.90 2.08
CA THR A 94 -17.55 9.97 1.08
C THR A 94 -17.26 8.58 0.54
N ALA A 95 -16.43 8.48 -0.51
CA ALA A 95 -15.97 7.19 -1.04
C ALA A 95 -15.09 6.37 -0.06
N VAL A 96 -14.58 6.96 1.03
CA VAL A 96 -13.75 6.27 2.04
C VAL A 96 -14.61 5.85 3.23
N PRO A 97 -14.97 4.55 3.36
CA PRO A 97 -15.92 4.08 4.38
C PRO A 97 -15.30 3.81 5.75
N GLN A 98 -13.97 3.71 5.88
CA GLN A 98 -13.29 3.34 7.13
C GLN A 98 -13.29 4.50 8.14
N ARG A 99 -14.42 4.70 8.81
CA ARG A 99 -14.69 5.81 9.76
C ARG A 99 -14.70 5.37 11.22
N SER A 100 -14.11 4.22 11.53
CA SER A 100 -14.03 3.68 12.90
C SER A 100 -12.64 3.12 13.24
N SER A 101 -11.65 3.36 12.38
CA SER A 101 -10.28 2.88 12.57
C SER A 101 -9.48 3.83 13.45
N ILE A 102 -8.53 3.28 14.22
CA ILE A 102 -7.62 4.03 15.11
C ILE A 102 -6.19 4.07 14.55
N MET A 103 -5.86 3.18 13.61
CA MET A 103 -4.57 3.18 12.92
C MET A 103 -4.72 2.66 11.50
N LYS A 104 -3.78 3.10 10.65
CA LYS A 104 -3.58 2.59 9.30
C LYS A 104 -2.19 1.98 9.23
N LEU A 105 -2.09 0.81 8.60
CA LEU A 105 -0.86 0.06 8.48
C LEU A 105 -0.38 0.08 7.03
N GLN A 106 0.94 0.11 6.87
CA GLN A 106 1.59 -0.27 5.63
C GLN A 106 2.64 -1.34 5.89
N TYR A 107 2.57 -2.43 5.14
CA TYR A 107 3.59 -3.46 5.08
C TYR A 107 4.40 -3.18 3.83
N GLN A 108 5.70 -2.94 3.97
CA GLN A 108 6.52 -2.40 2.89
C GLN A 108 7.83 -3.16 2.81
N THR A 109 8.31 -3.35 1.59
CA THR A 109 9.69 -3.73 1.33
C THR A 109 10.23 -2.98 0.13
N TYR A 110 11.50 -2.59 0.22
CA TYR A 110 12.24 -1.84 -0.78
C TYR A 110 13.54 -2.57 -1.11
N TRP A 111 13.93 -2.59 -2.38
CA TRP A 111 15.16 -3.26 -2.83
C TRP A 111 15.78 -2.60 -4.05
N ASN A 112 16.91 -3.16 -4.50
CA ASN A 112 17.80 -2.54 -5.46
C ASN A 112 17.09 -2.12 -6.76
N ASN A 113 17.43 -0.92 -7.24
CA ASN A 113 16.94 -0.30 -8.47
C ASN A 113 18.10 0.19 -9.37
N ASP A 114 19.20 -0.54 -9.41
CA ASP A 114 20.25 -0.27 -10.41
C ASP A 114 19.89 -0.80 -11.81
N SER A 115 18.65 -1.28 -12.01
CA SER A 115 18.23 -1.77 -13.32
C SER A 115 18.09 -0.60 -14.28
N VAL A 116 18.66 -0.74 -15.48
CA VAL A 116 18.37 0.19 -16.59
C VAL A 116 16.85 0.20 -16.83
N PRO A 117 16.21 1.37 -17.05
CA PRO A 117 14.79 1.44 -17.38
C PRO A 117 14.39 0.43 -18.47
N GLY A 118 13.30 -0.31 -18.22
CA GLY A 118 12.83 -1.39 -19.11
C GLY A 118 13.44 -2.77 -18.84
N ASN A 119 14.55 -2.87 -18.09
CA ASN A 119 15.24 -4.13 -17.80
C ASN A 119 14.95 -4.71 -16.40
N ARG A 120 13.87 -4.25 -15.75
CA ARG A 120 13.47 -4.70 -14.39
C ARG A 120 13.25 -6.22 -14.26
N ASN A 121 13.01 -6.91 -15.37
CA ASN A 121 12.76 -8.35 -15.40
C ASN A 121 14.03 -9.18 -15.65
N ALA A 122 15.20 -8.56 -15.78
CA ALA A 122 16.48 -9.27 -15.91
C ALA A 122 17.00 -9.76 -14.55
N ALA A 123 17.90 -10.75 -14.55
CA ALA A 123 18.66 -11.10 -13.37
C ALA A 123 19.63 -9.94 -13.01
N PRO A 124 19.87 -9.66 -11.71
CA PRO A 124 19.32 -10.33 -10.53
C PRO A 124 17.96 -9.78 -10.05
N TYR A 125 17.42 -8.75 -10.69
CA TYR A 125 16.26 -7.98 -10.21
C TYR A 125 14.98 -8.80 -10.10
N LEU A 126 14.73 -9.71 -11.05
CA LEU A 126 13.54 -10.57 -11.00
C LEU A 126 13.57 -11.50 -9.79
N ALA A 127 14.69 -12.18 -9.53
CA ALA A 127 14.86 -13.07 -8.38
C ALA A 127 14.78 -12.30 -7.04
N GLN A 128 15.32 -11.09 -7.00
CA GLN A 128 15.16 -10.19 -5.85
C GLN A 128 13.68 -9.85 -5.63
N ALA A 129 12.97 -9.43 -6.69
CA ALA A 129 11.56 -9.12 -6.62
C ALA A 129 10.73 -10.34 -6.13
N GLU A 130 10.96 -11.53 -6.67
CA GLU A 130 10.29 -12.75 -6.23
C GLU A 130 10.51 -13.05 -4.74
N THR A 131 11.73 -12.89 -4.25
CA THR A 131 12.08 -13.08 -2.84
C THR A 131 11.33 -12.07 -1.95
N GLN A 132 11.33 -10.79 -2.34
CA GLN A 132 10.70 -9.69 -1.61
C GLN A 132 9.17 -9.84 -1.58
N LEU A 133 8.58 -10.17 -2.73
CA LEU A 133 7.14 -10.36 -2.87
C LEU A 133 6.65 -11.56 -2.07
N THR A 134 7.38 -12.68 -2.13
CA THR A 134 7.06 -13.89 -1.36
C THR A 134 7.08 -13.59 0.14
N TRP A 135 8.16 -13.00 0.64
CA TRP A 135 8.28 -12.65 2.06
C TRP A 135 7.14 -11.72 2.53
N LEU A 136 6.86 -10.65 1.78
CA LEU A 136 5.81 -9.70 2.17
C LEU A 136 4.41 -10.32 2.11
N ASN A 137 4.15 -11.18 1.12
CA ASN A 137 2.88 -11.91 1.00
C ASN A 137 2.68 -12.87 2.17
N ASP A 138 3.73 -13.60 2.57
CA ASP A 138 3.64 -14.55 3.67
C ASP A 138 3.52 -13.88 5.04
N LEU A 139 4.29 -12.82 5.30
CA LEU A 139 4.11 -11.96 6.47
C LEU A 139 2.65 -11.48 6.56
N TYR A 140 2.14 -10.88 5.50
CA TYR A 140 0.78 -10.32 5.49
C TYR A 140 -0.28 -11.39 5.71
N ARG A 141 -0.16 -12.54 5.03
CA ARG A 141 -1.09 -13.67 5.19
C ARG A 141 -1.04 -14.24 6.60
N ALA A 142 0.13 -14.33 7.22
CA ALA A 142 0.29 -14.80 8.60
C ALA A 142 -0.39 -13.85 9.59
N VAL A 143 -0.18 -12.53 9.45
CA VAL A 143 -0.80 -11.52 10.32
C VAL A 143 -2.33 -11.54 10.25
N TYR A 144 -2.90 -11.90 9.09
CA TYR A 144 -4.35 -11.96 8.92
C TYR A 144 -4.90 -13.37 8.77
N ALA A 145 -4.18 -14.39 9.26
CA ALA A 145 -4.57 -15.80 9.10
C ALA A 145 -5.98 -16.07 9.64
N GLN A 146 -6.33 -15.52 10.82
CA GLN A 146 -7.66 -15.66 11.42
C GLN A 146 -8.79 -15.06 10.58
N TYR A 147 -8.48 -14.13 9.67
CA TYR A 147 -9.45 -13.43 8.82
C TYR A 147 -9.44 -13.96 7.37
N GLY A 148 -8.77 -15.09 7.12
CA GLY A 148 -8.63 -15.67 5.77
C GLY A 148 -7.50 -15.05 4.95
N GLY A 149 -6.46 -14.54 5.61
CA GLY A 149 -5.20 -14.08 4.99
C GLY A 149 -5.18 -12.61 4.55
N THR A 150 -6.22 -11.85 4.85
CA THR A 150 -6.33 -10.40 4.55
C THR A 150 -7.13 -9.71 5.67
N PRO A 151 -7.04 -8.39 5.88
CA PRO A 151 -7.78 -7.66 6.92
C PRO A 151 -9.27 -7.53 6.58
N ASN A 152 -9.93 -8.65 6.33
CA ASN A 152 -11.29 -8.78 5.83
C ASN A 152 -12.31 -8.64 6.98
N PRO A 153 -13.08 -7.53 7.05
CA PRO A 153 -14.05 -7.34 8.12
C PRO A 153 -15.22 -8.34 8.09
N ALA A 154 -15.52 -8.95 6.95
CA ALA A 154 -16.59 -9.96 6.85
C ALA A 154 -16.22 -11.27 7.54
N ASN A 155 -14.91 -11.56 7.66
CA ASN A 155 -14.38 -12.73 8.36
C ASN A 155 -14.00 -12.42 9.82
N ASP A 156 -14.22 -11.19 10.28
CA ASP A 156 -13.77 -10.73 11.59
C ASP A 156 -14.94 -10.55 12.56
N THR A 157 -15.18 -11.58 13.37
CA THR A 157 -16.20 -11.57 14.42
C THR A 157 -15.87 -10.63 15.58
N THR A 158 -14.62 -10.20 15.70
CA THR A 158 -14.13 -9.34 16.78
C THR A 158 -14.22 -7.85 16.45
N GLY A 159 -14.36 -7.50 15.17
CA GLY A 159 -14.42 -6.12 14.69
C GLY A 159 -13.10 -5.34 14.86
N THR A 160 -11.99 -6.05 14.77
CA THR A 160 -10.59 -5.58 14.83
C THR A 160 -10.11 -4.95 13.51
N VAL A 161 -10.42 -5.53 12.36
CA VAL A 161 -9.93 -5.07 11.04
C VAL A 161 -10.99 -4.26 10.28
N GLY A 162 -10.54 -3.37 9.39
CA GLY A 162 -11.38 -2.43 8.63
C GLY A 162 -11.20 -2.49 7.12
N GLY A 163 -10.53 -3.51 6.58
CA GLY A 163 -10.19 -3.59 5.17
C GLY A 163 -8.88 -2.87 4.84
N CYS A 164 -8.74 -2.43 3.59
CA CYS A 164 -7.51 -1.88 3.01
C CYS A 164 -7.72 -0.44 2.52
N TYR A 165 -6.64 0.25 2.16
CA TYR A 165 -6.69 1.61 1.61
C TYR A 165 -6.35 1.62 0.11
N TYR A 166 -7.25 2.15 -0.72
CA TYR A 166 -7.15 2.08 -2.18
C TYR A 166 -5.90 2.75 -2.77
N ASN A 167 -5.39 3.83 -2.17
CA ASN A 167 -4.15 4.46 -2.66
C ASN A 167 -2.90 3.59 -2.41
N TYR A 168 -3.01 2.55 -1.60
CA TYR A 168 -1.98 1.53 -1.39
C TYR A 168 -2.44 0.23 -2.05
N ALA A 169 -2.66 0.31 -3.36
CA ALA A 169 -3.25 -0.76 -4.16
C ALA A 169 -2.36 -2.01 -4.18
N ASP A 170 -2.96 -3.15 -3.84
CA ASP A 170 -2.35 -4.46 -3.87
C ASP A 170 -3.11 -5.40 -4.81
N SER A 171 -2.53 -5.66 -5.98
CA SER A 171 -3.07 -6.62 -6.95
C SER A 171 -3.18 -8.05 -6.42
N GLN A 172 -2.46 -8.42 -5.36
CA GLN A 172 -2.58 -9.75 -4.74
C GLN A 172 -3.90 -9.94 -3.99
N LEU A 173 -4.63 -8.87 -3.68
CA LEU A 173 -5.98 -8.98 -3.10
C LEU A 173 -7.03 -9.47 -4.12
N GLY A 174 -6.72 -9.35 -5.40
CA GLY A 174 -7.58 -9.76 -6.51
C GLY A 174 -7.55 -8.76 -7.68
N THR A 175 -7.76 -9.25 -8.91
CA THR A 175 -7.78 -8.42 -10.12
C THR A 175 -8.85 -8.88 -11.10
N HIS A 176 -9.16 -8.03 -12.10
CA HIS A 176 -10.11 -8.40 -13.16
C HIS A 176 -9.60 -9.58 -13.99
N ALA A 177 -8.29 -9.67 -14.21
CA ALA A 177 -7.67 -10.78 -14.94
C ALA A 177 -7.84 -12.13 -14.23
N HIS A 178 -8.00 -12.13 -12.90
CA HIS A 178 -8.21 -13.33 -12.10
C HIS A 178 -9.69 -13.56 -11.73
N GLY A 179 -10.59 -12.65 -12.12
CA GLY A 179 -12.03 -12.76 -11.85
C GLY A 179 -12.44 -12.47 -10.40
N ASP A 180 -11.54 -11.93 -9.57
CA ASP A 180 -11.76 -11.70 -8.14
C ASP A 180 -11.54 -10.23 -7.72
N ALA A 181 -11.54 -9.30 -8.68
CA ALA A 181 -11.42 -7.86 -8.41
C ALA A 181 -12.45 -7.35 -7.39
N ASP A 182 -13.68 -7.87 -7.42
CA ASP A 182 -14.75 -7.46 -6.52
C ASP A 182 -14.42 -7.73 -5.04
N LYS A 183 -13.72 -8.85 -4.77
CA LYS A 183 -13.23 -9.18 -3.43
C LYS A 183 -12.22 -8.14 -2.96
N ALA A 184 -11.27 -7.77 -3.81
CA ALA A 184 -10.27 -6.73 -3.50
C ALA A 184 -10.94 -5.35 -3.30
N LEU A 185 -11.82 -4.97 -4.22
CA LEU A 185 -12.56 -3.71 -4.17
C LEU A 185 -13.43 -3.60 -2.93
N TRP A 186 -14.03 -4.70 -2.49
CA TRP A 186 -14.81 -4.70 -1.26
C TRP A 186 -13.92 -4.47 -0.03
N LEU A 187 -12.68 -4.99 0.00
CA LEU A 187 -11.74 -4.65 1.08
C LEU A 187 -11.41 -3.15 1.12
N TYR A 188 -11.37 -2.47 -0.04
CA TYR A 188 -11.10 -1.02 -0.10
C TYR A 188 -12.32 -0.16 0.22
N PHE A 189 -13.50 -0.54 -0.27
CA PHE A 189 -14.68 0.34 -0.33
C PHE A 189 -15.89 -0.18 0.44
N LEU A 190 -15.84 -1.38 1.01
CA LEU A 190 -16.92 -2.00 1.80
C LEU A 190 -18.27 -1.85 1.07
N ASP A 191 -19.32 -1.49 1.81
CA ASP A 191 -20.66 -1.26 1.25
C ASP A 191 -20.74 -0.08 0.28
N ASN A 192 -19.76 0.84 0.27
CA ASN A 192 -19.70 1.90 -0.74
C ASN A 192 -19.36 1.35 -2.14
N LEU A 193 -18.89 0.11 -2.27
CA LEU A 193 -18.65 -0.50 -3.57
C LEU A 193 -19.96 -0.70 -4.36
N ARG A 194 -20.96 -1.34 -3.73
CA ARG A 194 -22.20 -1.81 -4.37
C ARG A 194 -23.49 -1.57 -3.58
N ASN A 195 -23.46 -1.60 -2.25
CA ASN A 195 -24.67 -1.75 -1.44
C ASN A 195 -25.30 -0.41 -1.07
N ASN A 196 -24.49 0.64 -0.89
CA ASN A 196 -25.00 1.94 -0.51
C ASN A 196 -25.73 2.65 -1.67
N PRO A 197 -26.72 3.53 -1.40
CA PRO A 197 -27.54 4.15 -2.45
C PRO A 197 -26.74 4.91 -3.52
N ARG A 198 -25.62 5.53 -3.13
CA ARG A 198 -24.67 6.19 -4.03
C ARG A 198 -23.33 5.44 -4.07
N ASN A 199 -23.38 4.18 -4.48
CA ASN A 199 -22.19 3.32 -4.56
C ASN A 199 -21.31 3.60 -5.79
N LEU A 200 -20.08 3.11 -5.76
CA LEU A 200 -19.07 3.38 -6.80
C LEU A 200 -19.41 2.72 -8.14
N VAL A 201 -19.97 1.51 -8.13
CA VAL A 201 -20.36 0.80 -9.37
C VAL A 201 -21.48 1.56 -10.10
N SER A 202 -22.47 2.10 -9.39
CA SER A 202 -23.54 2.89 -10.02
C SER A 202 -23.01 4.19 -10.61
N VAL A 203 -22.05 4.85 -9.95
CA VAL A 203 -21.36 6.04 -10.47
C VAL A 203 -20.56 5.69 -11.74
N LYS A 204 -19.79 4.60 -11.72
CA LYS A 204 -19.04 4.13 -12.89
C LYS A 204 -19.97 3.83 -14.07
N LYS A 205 -21.07 3.12 -13.84
CA LYS A 205 -22.07 2.80 -14.87
C LYS A 205 -22.73 4.06 -15.47
N HIS A 206 -22.90 5.12 -14.69
CA HIS A 206 -23.50 6.36 -15.18
C HIS A 206 -22.52 7.21 -16.00
N TRP A 207 -21.28 7.37 -15.51
CA TRP A 207 -20.32 8.31 -16.09
C TRP A 207 -19.32 7.70 -17.07
N ASP A 208 -19.04 6.41 -16.96
CA ASP A 208 -18.15 5.68 -17.89
C ASP A 208 -18.72 4.28 -18.21
N PRO A 209 -19.89 4.20 -18.86
CA PRO A 209 -20.54 2.93 -19.20
C PRO A 209 -19.74 2.11 -20.23
N GLN A 210 -18.90 2.75 -21.06
CA GLN A 210 -18.02 2.09 -22.03
C GLN A 210 -16.72 1.58 -21.38
N ASN A 211 -16.49 1.87 -20.10
CA ASN A 211 -15.32 1.45 -19.34
C ASN A 211 -13.99 1.93 -19.94
N TYR A 212 -13.94 3.16 -20.46
CA TYR A 212 -12.71 3.74 -21.00
C TYR A 212 -11.59 3.82 -19.96
N PHE A 213 -11.93 4.17 -18.71
CA PHE A 213 -10.96 4.31 -17.62
C PHE A 213 -10.90 3.03 -16.80
N HIS A 214 -10.00 2.11 -17.15
CA HIS A 214 -9.87 0.84 -16.45
C HIS A 214 -8.40 0.43 -16.21
N HIS A 215 -8.20 -0.37 -15.17
CA HIS A 215 -6.93 -1.01 -14.83
C HIS A 215 -7.22 -2.30 -14.03
N ALA A 216 -6.19 -3.01 -13.57
CA ALA A 216 -6.33 -4.33 -12.93
C ALA A 216 -7.31 -4.38 -11.73
N GLN A 217 -7.55 -3.25 -11.06
CA GLN A 217 -8.43 -3.11 -9.90
C GLN A 217 -9.35 -1.88 -10.02
N SER A 218 -9.73 -1.48 -11.24
CA SER A 218 -10.69 -0.36 -11.41
C SER A 218 -12.10 -0.77 -10.99
N ILE A 219 -12.93 0.18 -10.55
CA ILE A 219 -14.36 -0.06 -10.32
C ILE A 219 -15.02 -0.62 -11.61
N PRO A 220 -15.73 -1.76 -11.55
CA PRO A 220 -16.35 -2.35 -12.72
C PRO A 220 -17.65 -1.62 -13.10
N VAL A 221 -18.10 -1.83 -14.34
CA VAL A 221 -19.40 -1.35 -14.83
C VAL A 221 -20.56 -2.25 -14.37
N LYS A 222 -20.28 -3.50 -14.01
CA LYS A 222 -21.26 -4.51 -13.59
C LYS A 222 -20.85 -5.18 -12.29
#